data_AF-A0A652KWP7-F1
#
_entry.id   AF-A0A652KWP7-F1
#
_cell.length_a   1.000
_cell.length_b   1.000
_cell.length_c   1.000
_cell.angle_alpha   90.00
_cell.angle_beta   90.00
_cell.angle_gamma   90.00
#
_symmetry.space_group_name_H-M   'P 1'
#
loop_
_entity.id
_entity.type
_entity.pdbx_description
1 polymer ?
#
loop_
_entity_poly.entity_id
_entity_poly.type
_entity_poly.pdbx_seq_one_letter_code
_entity_poly.pdbx_strand_id
1 'polypeptide(L)'
;MTISRLPVVAWSLATVAAGALLVGCSGSVSIGNVEPKKSAGASEGSGGGSAPKVSAAHLGDTVAEKLAATTGQPKPDVTCPDDLVGKVGTTTRCTLQAGDGSTLGVTVTVTAVDGDKIDYDIKADDTPTPAPN
;
A
#
# COMPACT_ATOMS: atom_id res chain seq x y z
N MET A 1 23.75 -47.87 -40.70
CA MET A 1 22.98 -46.69 -40.26
C MET A 1 23.77 -46.02 -39.15
N THR A 2 24.21 -44.80 -39.43
CA THR A 2 24.97 -43.83 -38.60
C THR A 2 24.46 -43.78 -37.15
N ILE A 3 25.29 -44.09 -36.15
CA ILE A 3 26.14 -43.18 -35.32
C ILE A 3 25.37 -42.01 -34.69
N SER A 4 25.10 -42.13 -33.38
CA SER A 4 25.49 -41.11 -32.39
C SER A 4 25.32 -41.66 -30.97
N ARG A 5 26.43 -42.13 -30.40
CA ARG A 5 26.61 -42.27 -28.95
C ARG A 5 27.21 -40.96 -28.46
N LEU A 6 26.44 -40.17 -27.72
CA LEU A 6 26.95 -38.94 -27.12
C LEU A 6 27.84 -39.29 -25.92
N PRO A 7 29.05 -38.72 -25.83
CA PRO A 7 29.92 -38.88 -24.67
C PRO A 7 29.47 -37.97 -23.53
N VAL A 8 29.36 -38.59 -22.36
CA VAL A 8 29.43 -37.98 -21.04
C VAL A 8 30.69 -37.11 -20.96
N VAL A 9 30.54 -35.80 -21.07
CA VAL A 9 31.57 -34.85 -20.64
C VAL A 9 30.96 -34.03 -19.52
N ALA A 10 31.23 -34.51 -18.32
CA ALA A 10 31.11 -33.76 -17.09
C ALA A 10 32.20 -32.67 -17.10
N TRP A 11 31.79 -31.44 -17.39
CA TRP A 11 32.56 -30.26 -17.00
C TRP A 11 31.81 -29.54 -15.89
N SER A 12 32.22 -29.89 -14.68
CA SER A 12 31.98 -29.16 -13.45
C SER A 12 33.03 -28.06 -13.27
N LEU A 13 32.64 -27.00 -12.55
CA LEU A 13 33.43 -25.89 -11.95
C LEU A 13 33.49 -24.62 -12.84
N ALA A 14 33.14 -23.41 -12.39
CA ALA A 14 33.03 -22.91 -11.02
C ALA A 14 32.05 -21.72 -10.89
N THR A 15 31.62 -21.56 -9.64
CA THR A 15 30.84 -20.54 -8.95
C THR A 15 31.20 -19.08 -9.26
N VAL A 16 30.20 -18.19 -9.32
CA VAL A 16 29.96 -17.04 -8.43
C VAL A 16 28.91 -16.12 -9.08
N ALA A 17 27.75 -15.97 -8.45
CA ALA A 17 27.04 -14.69 -8.41
C ALA A 17 26.11 -14.69 -7.19
N ALA A 18 26.53 -13.95 -6.18
CA ALA A 18 25.72 -13.57 -5.03
C ALA A 18 24.48 -12.78 -5.51
N GLY A 19 23.35 -12.96 -4.82
CA GLY A 19 22.16 -12.17 -5.10
C GLY A 19 20.89 -12.72 -4.46
N ALA A 20 20.93 -13.00 -3.15
CA ALA A 20 19.70 -13.00 -2.38
C ALA A 20 19.16 -11.56 -2.36
N LEU A 21 17.91 -11.38 -2.76
CA LEU A 21 16.82 -10.88 -1.93
C LEU A 21 15.54 -10.87 -2.78
N LEU A 22 14.66 -11.83 -2.52
CA LEU A 22 13.26 -11.75 -2.90
C LEU A 22 12.67 -10.52 -2.20
N VAL A 23 12.56 -9.42 -2.93
CA VAL A 23 11.80 -8.25 -2.50
C VAL A 23 10.32 -8.61 -2.65
N GLY A 24 9.76 -9.20 -1.59
CA GLY A 24 8.31 -9.25 -1.41
C GLY A 24 7.82 -7.84 -1.10
N CYS A 25 6.93 -7.31 -1.94
CA CYS A 25 6.27 -6.03 -1.71
C CYS A 25 5.25 -6.16 -0.55
N SER A 26 5.74 -6.12 0.69
CA SER A 26 4.91 -5.77 1.85
C SER A 26 5.07 -4.29 2.12
N GLY A 27 4.14 -3.48 1.62
CA GLY A 27 4.11 -2.05 1.86
C GLY A 27 3.56 -1.75 3.25
N SER A 28 4.42 -1.40 4.21
CA SER A 28 4.03 -0.81 5.48
C SER A 28 4.23 0.69 5.40
N VAL A 29 3.15 1.47 5.52
CA VAL A 29 3.22 2.93 5.51
C VAL A 29 3.29 3.42 6.96
N SER A 30 4.37 4.11 7.30
CA SER A 30 4.52 4.80 8.59
C SER A 30 4.10 6.24 8.38
N ILE A 31 3.06 6.68 9.08
CA ILE A 31 2.55 8.04 9.00
C ILE A 31 3.28 8.85 10.05
N GLY A 32 4.53 9.18 9.76
CA GLY A 32 5.33 10.15 10.49
C GLY A 32 5.59 11.34 9.59
N ASN A 33 4.85 12.43 9.87
CA ASN A 33 5.02 13.82 9.43
C ASN A 33 5.89 14.06 8.18
N VAL A 34 5.28 14.53 7.09
CA VAL A 34 5.96 14.98 5.88
C VAL A 34 7.01 16.07 6.18
N GLU A 35 8.28 15.77 5.90
CA GLU A 35 9.13 16.46 4.90
C GLU A 35 10.55 15.82 4.83
N PRO A 36 11.32 16.01 3.74
CA PRO A 36 11.63 14.90 2.83
C PRO A 36 13.06 14.36 2.92
N LYS A 37 13.22 13.12 2.46
CA LYS A 37 14.46 12.40 2.09
C LYS A 37 15.45 12.13 3.23
N LYS A 38 15.60 10.85 3.60
CA LYS A 38 16.85 10.05 3.58
C LYS A 38 16.76 8.88 4.57
N SER A 39 16.86 7.67 4.01
CA SER A 39 17.61 6.51 4.50
C SER A 39 17.50 6.07 5.96
N ALA A 40 17.08 4.81 6.14
CA ALA A 40 17.48 3.85 7.16
C ALA A 40 17.96 4.40 8.53
N GLY A 41 17.14 4.21 9.56
CA GLY A 41 17.54 4.34 10.96
C GLY A 41 16.45 3.82 11.88
N ALA A 42 16.81 2.91 12.78
CA ALA A 42 15.94 2.45 13.85
C ALA A 42 15.76 3.54 14.92
N SER A 43 14.62 3.44 15.60
CA SER A 43 14.37 3.81 17.00
C SER A 43 13.52 5.05 17.28
N GLU A 44 12.84 4.92 18.43
CA GLU A 44 12.28 5.95 19.31
C GLU A 44 10.80 6.28 19.07
N GLY A 45 9.96 5.39 19.61
CA GLY A 45 8.59 5.71 19.97
C GLY A 45 8.56 6.88 20.93
N SER A 46 7.70 7.84 20.64
CA SER A 46 7.41 8.96 21.52
C SER A 46 5.98 8.80 21.99
N GLY A 47 5.84 8.12 23.13
CA GLY A 47 4.60 8.00 23.85
C GLY A 47 4.10 9.37 24.29
N GLY A 48 3.13 9.90 23.54
CA GLY A 48 2.20 10.91 24.00
C GLY A 48 0.82 10.26 24.05
N GLY A 49 0.21 10.18 25.24
CA GLY A 49 -1.05 9.47 25.49
C GLY A 49 -2.27 10.07 24.76
N SER A 50 -2.34 9.90 23.45
CA SER A 50 -3.49 10.20 22.59
C SER A 50 -3.48 9.19 21.45
N ALA A 51 -4.66 8.69 21.07
CA ALA A 51 -4.75 7.71 19.99
C ALA A 51 -4.08 8.27 18.71
N PRO A 52 -3.27 7.48 17.98
CA PRO A 52 -2.72 7.92 16.71
C PRO A 52 -3.87 8.30 15.78
N LYS A 53 -3.68 9.30 14.92
CA LYS A 53 -4.70 9.77 13.99
C LYS A 53 -4.10 10.00 12.61
N VAL A 54 -4.87 9.68 11.58
CA VAL A 54 -4.52 9.97 10.19
C VAL A 54 -5.42 11.11 9.73
N SER A 55 -4.83 12.18 9.22
CA SER A 55 -5.62 13.29 8.68
C SER A 55 -6.39 12.84 7.45
N ALA A 56 -7.58 13.42 7.23
CA ALA A 56 -8.44 13.10 6.09
C ALA A 56 -7.71 13.21 4.74
N ALA A 57 -6.87 14.24 4.59
CA ALA A 57 -6.04 14.46 3.40
C ALA A 57 -5.00 13.34 3.21
N HIS A 58 -4.23 13.01 4.26
CA HIS A 58 -3.23 11.96 4.18
C HIS A 58 -3.86 10.58 3.96
N LEU A 59 -5.04 10.35 4.55
CA LEU A 59 -5.80 9.13 4.34
C LEU A 59 -6.25 9.02 2.88
N GLY A 60 -6.83 10.09 2.32
CA GLY A 60 -7.26 10.16 0.93
C GLY A 60 -6.11 9.86 -0.04
N ASP A 61 -4.96 10.52 0.13
CA ASP A 61 -3.78 10.27 -0.69
C ASP A 61 -3.27 8.82 -0.57
N THR A 62 -3.18 8.29 0.65
CA THR A 62 -2.71 6.91 0.85
C THR A 62 -3.65 5.90 0.21
N VAL A 63 -4.96 6.10 0.34
CA VAL A 63 -5.99 5.26 -0.29
C VAL A 63 -5.85 5.34 -1.81
N ALA A 64 -5.80 6.55 -2.38
CA ALA A 64 -5.64 6.78 -3.81
C ALA A 64 -4.39 6.09 -4.39
N GLU A 65 -3.23 6.21 -3.72
CA GLU A 65 -1.99 5.54 -4.14
C GLU A 65 -2.12 4.02 -4.14
N LYS A 66 -2.72 3.45 -3.08
CA LYS A 66 -2.94 2.00 -2.99
C LYS A 66 -3.86 1.51 -4.10
N LEU A 67 -4.97 2.19 -4.35
CA LEU A 67 -5.90 1.88 -5.43
C LEU A 67 -5.22 1.93 -6.81
N ALA A 68 -4.44 2.97 -7.08
CA ALA A 68 -3.68 3.11 -8.32
C ALA A 68 -2.68 1.95 -8.50
N ALA A 69 -1.91 1.64 -7.46
CA ALA A 69 -0.92 0.56 -7.49
C ALA A 69 -1.56 -0.82 -7.67
N THR A 70 -2.70 -1.08 -7.03
CA THR A 70 -3.41 -2.37 -7.12
C THR A 70 -4.12 -2.55 -8.47
N THR A 71 -4.70 -1.49 -9.03
CA THR A 71 -5.49 -1.56 -10.27
C THR A 71 -4.65 -1.30 -11.53
N GLY A 72 -3.44 -0.76 -11.39
CA GLY A 72 -2.63 -0.31 -12.52
C GLY A 72 -3.21 0.92 -13.24
N GLN A 73 -4.15 1.63 -12.61
CA GLN A 73 -4.78 2.83 -13.16
C GLN A 73 -4.10 4.11 -12.64
N PRO A 74 -4.33 5.27 -13.29
CA PRO A 74 -3.91 6.56 -12.75
C PRO A 74 -4.42 6.79 -11.33
N LYS A 75 -3.69 7.58 -10.54
CA LYS A 75 -4.11 7.96 -9.19
C LYS A 75 -5.48 8.68 -9.25
N PRO A 76 -6.55 8.11 -8.67
CA PRO A 76 -7.82 8.79 -8.60
C PRO A 76 -7.77 9.92 -7.57
N ASP A 77 -8.75 10.82 -7.61
CA ASP A 77 -8.98 11.75 -6.51
C ASP A 77 -9.77 11.01 -5.41
N VAL A 78 -9.32 11.10 -4.16
CA VAL A 78 -10.03 10.49 -3.03
C VAL A 78 -10.14 11.53 -1.93
N THR A 79 -11.38 11.91 -1.61
CA THR A 79 -11.69 12.86 -0.55
C THR A 79 -12.34 12.13 0.62
N CYS A 80 -11.77 12.29 1.81
CA CYS A 80 -12.36 11.78 3.06
C CYS A 80 -12.94 12.96 3.86
N PRO A 81 -14.13 12.81 4.47
CA PRO A 81 -14.78 13.92 5.19
C PRO A 81 -14.13 14.21 6.55
N ASP A 82 -13.56 13.18 7.18
CA ASP A 82 -13.08 13.22 8.55
C ASP A 82 -11.74 12.49 8.71
N ASP A 83 -10.98 12.90 9.72
CA ASP A 83 -9.76 12.24 10.15
C ASP A 83 -10.06 10.81 10.67
N LEU A 84 -9.19 9.86 10.36
CA LEU A 84 -9.31 8.50 10.87
C LEU A 84 -8.58 8.39 12.21
N VAL A 85 -9.37 8.22 13.26
CA VAL A 85 -8.82 7.92 14.59
C VAL A 85 -8.36 6.47 14.63
N GLY A 86 -7.12 6.25 15.05
CA GLY A 86 -6.53 4.94 15.31
C GLY A 86 -7.15 4.27 16.52
N LYS A 87 -8.39 3.84 16.36
CA LYS A 87 -9.14 3.03 17.32
C LYS A 87 -9.84 1.93 16.55
N VAL A 88 -9.58 0.68 16.95
CA VAL A 88 -10.17 -0.51 16.31
C VAL A 88 -11.69 -0.38 16.21
N GLY A 89 -12.22 -0.66 15.02
CA GLY A 89 -13.63 -0.54 14.68
C GLY A 89 -14.06 0.86 14.23
N THR A 90 -13.18 1.86 14.25
CA THR A 90 -13.47 3.17 13.66
C THR A 90 -13.55 3.03 12.15
N THR A 91 -14.58 3.62 11.57
CA THR A 91 -14.80 3.64 10.12
C THR A 91 -14.92 5.07 9.62
N THR A 92 -14.46 5.29 8.40
CA THR A 92 -14.73 6.52 7.66
C THR A 92 -15.08 6.17 6.22
N ARG A 93 -15.91 7.00 5.58
CA ARG A 93 -16.35 6.80 4.21
C ARG A 93 -15.79 7.92 3.35
N CYS A 94 -14.82 7.58 2.54
CA CYS A 94 -14.23 8.46 1.55
C CYS A 94 -15.00 8.35 0.22
N THR A 95 -14.91 9.39 -0.58
CA THR A 95 -15.43 9.44 -1.95
C THR A 95 -14.26 9.45 -2.91
N LEU A 96 -14.18 8.43 -3.75
CA LEU A 96 -13.29 8.37 -4.89
C LEU A 96 -13.97 9.06 -6.07
N GLN A 97 -13.24 9.92 -6.76
CA GLN A 97 -13.61 10.49 -8.05
C GLN A 97 -12.58 10.05 -9.10
N ALA A 98 -13.07 9.34 -10.10
CA ALA A 98 -12.27 8.89 -11.23
C ALA A 98 -12.12 10.02 -12.26
N GLY A 99 -11.11 9.91 -13.13
CA GLY A 99 -10.80 10.94 -14.12
C GLY A 99 -11.86 11.11 -15.21
N ASP A 100 -12.77 10.15 -15.36
CA ASP A 100 -13.94 10.20 -16.24
C ASP A 100 -15.13 10.94 -15.59
N GLY A 101 -15.00 11.39 -14.34
CA GLY A 101 -16.05 12.05 -13.56
C GLY A 101 -16.95 11.09 -12.79
N SER A 102 -16.77 9.78 -12.92
CA SER A 102 -17.49 8.78 -12.13
C SER A 102 -17.03 8.82 -10.67
N THR A 103 -17.92 8.46 -9.74
CA THR A 103 -17.60 8.44 -8.31
C THR A 103 -17.84 7.07 -7.70
N LEU A 104 -17.09 6.74 -6.65
CA LEU A 104 -17.21 5.46 -5.94
C LEU A 104 -17.01 5.70 -4.43
N GLY A 105 -17.88 5.13 -3.60
CA GLY A 105 -17.68 5.17 -2.15
C GLY A 105 -16.58 4.18 -1.74
N VAL A 106 -15.72 4.61 -0.82
CA VAL A 106 -14.66 3.78 -0.25
C VAL A 106 -14.75 3.83 1.27
N THR A 107 -15.03 2.70 1.88
CA THR A 107 -15.08 2.54 3.33
C THR A 107 -13.73 2.10 3.85
N VAL A 108 -13.16 2.87 4.77
CA VAL A 108 -11.92 2.52 5.48
C VAL A 108 -12.28 2.13 6.91
N THR A 109 -11.78 0.99 7.37
CA THR A 109 -12.04 0.45 8.72
C THR A 109 -10.74 0.15 9.45
N VAL A 110 -10.56 0.69 10.64
CA VAL A 110 -9.40 0.36 11.49
C VAL A 110 -9.55 -1.07 12.03
N THR A 111 -8.60 -1.93 11.71
CA THR A 111 -8.58 -3.34 12.11
C THR A 111 -7.66 -3.60 13.29
N ALA A 112 -6.54 -2.88 13.39
CA ALA A 112 -5.62 -2.97 14.52
C ALA A 112 -4.88 -1.65 14.78
N VAL A 113 -4.35 -1.50 15.99
CA VAL A 113 -3.54 -0.35 16.41
C VAL A 113 -2.40 -0.88 17.26
N ASP A 114 -1.16 -0.63 16.85
CA ASP A 114 0.07 -1.03 17.54
C ASP A 114 0.95 0.20 17.76
N GLY A 115 0.87 0.77 18.97
CA GLY A 115 1.53 2.04 19.30
C GLY A 115 1.06 3.16 18.38
N ASP A 116 1.97 3.66 17.54
CA ASP A 116 1.71 4.71 16.55
C ASP A 116 1.26 4.17 15.18
N LYS A 117 1.24 2.84 15.00
CA LYS A 117 0.82 2.21 13.75
C LYS A 117 -0.67 1.91 13.79
N ILE A 118 -1.36 2.26 12.71
CA ILE A 118 -2.78 1.98 12.52
C ILE A 118 -2.91 1.08 11.30
N ASP A 119 -3.40 -0.13 11.51
CA ASP A 119 -3.78 -1.02 10.43
C ASP A 119 -5.26 -0.79 10.08
N TYR A 120 -5.53 -0.66 8.79
CA TYR A 120 -6.88 -0.43 8.28
C TYR A 120 -7.13 -1.21 6.99
N ASP A 121 -8.37 -1.63 6.84
CA ASP A 121 -8.91 -2.29 5.67
C ASP A 121 -9.64 -1.28 4.78
N ILE A 122 -9.45 -1.38 3.47
CA ILE A 122 -10.05 -0.49 2.47
C ILE A 122 -11.01 -1.32 1.63
N LYS A 123 -12.30 -0.98 1.66
CA LYS A 123 -13.34 -1.59 0.84
C LYS A 123 -14.01 -0.56 -0.05
N ALA A 124 -13.92 -0.74 -1.36
CA ALA A 124 -14.71 0.03 -2.30
C ALA A 124 -16.13 -0.54 -2.41
N ASP A 125 -17.11 0.31 -2.69
CA ASP A 125 -18.47 -0.11 -3.01
C ASP A 125 -18.50 -0.95 -4.30
N ASP A 126 -19.50 -1.81 -4.45
CA ASP A 126 -19.62 -2.66 -5.65
C ASP A 126 -20.10 -1.90 -6.89
N THR A 127 -20.76 -0.76 -6.68
CA THR A 127 -21.42 0.00 -7.75
C THR A 127 -20.91 1.44 -7.79
N PRO A 128 -20.15 1.83 -8.84
CA PRO A 128 -19.81 3.23 -9.07
C PRO A 128 -21.05 4.03 -9.51
N THR A 129 -21.09 5.30 -9.13
CA THR A 129 -22.02 6.28 -9.67
C THR A 129 -21.39 6.89 -10.93
N PRO A 130 -22.01 6.75 -12.11
CA PRO A 130 -21.47 7.32 -13.36
C PRO A 130 -21.42 8.85 -13.35
N ALA A 131 -20.51 9.41 -14.13
CA ALA A 131 -20.47 10.85 -14.38
C ALA A 131 -21.79 11.33 -15.02
N PRO A 132 -22.32 12.51 -14.61
CA PRO A 132 -23.40 13.15 -15.34
C PRO A 132 -22.92 13.59 -16.73
N ASN A 133 -23.64 13.18 -17.79
CA ASN A 133 -23.36 13.55 -19.18
C ASN A 133 -23.80 14.98 -19.52
#